data_AF-A0A1Y4F8B4-F1
#
_entry.id   AF-A0A1Y4F8B4-F1
#
_cell.length_a   1.000
_cell.length_b   1.000
_cell.length_c   1.000
_cell.angle_alpha   90.00
_cell.angle_beta   90.00
_cell.angle_gamma   90.00
#
_symmetry.space_group_name_H-M   'P 1'
#
loop_
_entity.id
_entity.type
_entity.pdbx_description
1 polymer ?
#
loop_
_entity_poly.entity_id
_entity_poly.type
_entity_poly.pdbx_seq_one_letter_code
_entity_poly.pdbx_strand_id
1 'polypeptide(L)'
;MKVNASSELKSRLAHAAENGSVIARDILAELKKNVDVTEIVRGFCNHFSTKRKRTSCDGFQKIRIVFTACNKDLSNGNFPDRNNPQAPLFPENRVDMEPSTFIRQFKNLPEYPETDMAYFASAICVDSKVTVRLLEGMQDIYEAYDGDNYSPIADDTASTLHNSCMRYPDKARNAADFYANFAGAKILVARDESNNVLGRAIVWEHVRCPVNDYGLDTVSLTDRIYSSHAFVIGMMQHEARRNGILLRKKYNDYHHTKEYVALNSLQETGIVAGQELQLALIVDVPAFRWHKKGVPYMDTFYSIAMKAGKIELRNYEGDGQIATCRNIGGSAVRTMQVCPGCGKIHGGFGNVFCSSCKSSFYASTVFGEVIKGTVRDYKGEVYPSVLFKKGRPIPPFRTYLQLEKLFMS
;
A
#
# COMPACT_ATOMS: atom_id res chain seq x y z
N MET A 1 12.25 38.29 27.37
CA MET A 1 11.97 38.22 25.92
C MET A 1 11.21 36.92 25.64
N LYS A 2 10.14 36.91 24.83
CA LYS A 2 9.37 35.68 24.57
C LYS A 2 9.89 34.96 23.33
N VAL A 3 9.72 33.64 23.28
CA VAL A 3 9.93 32.87 22.04
C VAL A 3 8.93 33.33 20.99
N ASN A 4 9.41 33.76 19.83
CA ASN A 4 8.59 34.11 18.69
C ASN A 4 8.68 33.00 17.64
N ALA A 5 7.54 32.39 17.31
CA ALA A 5 7.44 31.42 16.23
C ALA A 5 6.49 31.95 15.16
N SER A 6 6.88 31.84 13.88
CA SER A 6 6.05 32.26 12.75
C SER A 6 4.71 31.51 12.73
N SER A 7 3.69 32.11 12.10
CA SER A 7 2.37 31.49 11.95
C SER A 7 2.46 30.16 11.20
N GLU A 8 3.28 30.09 10.14
CA GLU A 8 3.52 28.86 9.39
C GLU A 8 4.13 27.77 10.28
N LEU A 9 5.15 28.08 11.09
CA LEU A 9 5.76 27.11 11.99
C LEU A 9 4.75 26.58 13.01
N LYS A 10 3.93 27.46 13.59
CA LYS A 10 2.87 27.07 14.53
C LYS A 10 1.82 26.17 13.88
N SER A 11 1.40 26.48 12.66
CA SER A 11 0.46 25.65 11.87
C SER A 11 1.03 24.26 11.63
N ARG A 12 2.27 24.16 11.11
CA ARG A 12 2.92 22.88 10.85
C ARG A 12 3.08 22.03 12.10
N LEU A 13 3.48 22.65 13.22
CA LEU A 13 3.59 21.96 14.50
C LEU A 13 2.22 21.45 14.97
N ALA A 14 1.15 22.24 14.81
CA ALA A 14 -0.20 21.83 15.17
C ALA A 14 -0.65 20.62 14.36
N HIS A 15 -0.53 20.67 13.03
CA HIS A 15 -0.88 19.54 12.17
C HIS A 15 0.00 18.32 12.42
N ALA A 16 1.32 18.48 12.60
CA ALA A 16 2.20 17.37 12.94
C ALA A 16 1.80 16.72 14.28
N ALA A 17 1.38 17.51 15.28
CA ALA A 17 0.90 17.00 16.56
C ALA A 17 -0.45 16.28 16.42
N GLU A 18 -1.39 16.82 15.64
CA GLU A 18 -2.68 16.17 15.32
C GLU A 18 -2.47 14.86 14.54
N ASN A 19 -1.43 14.80 13.71
CA ASN A 19 -0.99 13.62 12.99
C ASN A 19 -0.16 12.66 13.86
N GLY A 20 -0.07 12.88 15.17
CA GLY A 20 0.52 11.94 16.14
C GLY A 20 2.00 12.18 16.47
N SER A 21 2.62 13.28 16.02
CA SER A 21 3.99 13.60 16.41
C SER A 21 4.08 14.07 17.86
N VAL A 22 4.67 13.22 18.71
CA VAL A 22 4.99 13.51 20.12
C VAL A 22 5.87 14.76 20.22
N ILE A 23 6.92 14.85 19.41
CA ILE A 23 7.85 15.98 19.39
C ILE A 23 7.14 17.29 19.06
N ALA A 24 6.26 17.31 18.05
CA ALA A 24 5.53 18.52 17.68
C ALA A 24 4.60 18.98 18.82
N ARG A 25 3.92 18.04 19.48
CA ARG A 25 3.07 18.31 20.64
C ARG A 25 3.87 18.91 21.81
N ASP A 26 5.04 18.35 22.10
CA ASP A 26 5.86 18.78 23.23
C ASP A 26 6.51 20.15 22.94
N ILE A 27 6.93 20.43 21.70
CA ILE A 27 7.36 21.76 21.26
C ILE A 27 6.22 22.78 21.41
N LEU A 28 4.99 22.44 20.99
CA LEU A 28 3.84 23.33 21.17
C LEU A 28 3.55 23.61 22.64
N ALA A 29 3.74 22.62 23.53
CA ALA A 29 3.59 22.80 24.96
C ALA A 29 4.62 23.80 25.50
N GLU A 30 5.89 23.70 25.09
CA GLU A 30 6.92 24.68 25.44
C GLU A 30 6.59 26.08 24.90
N LEU A 31 6.18 26.21 23.64
CA LEU A 31 5.85 27.49 23.01
C LEU A 31 4.62 28.19 23.64
N LYS A 32 3.76 27.46 24.35
CA LYS A 32 2.59 28.00 25.06
C LYS A 32 2.95 28.55 26.45
N LYS A 33 4.12 28.23 27.01
CA LYS A 33 4.53 28.71 28.32
C LYS A 33 4.75 30.23 28.30
N ASN A 34 4.20 30.93 29.29
CA ASN A 34 4.38 32.37 29.44
C ASN A 34 5.61 32.68 30.31
N VAL A 35 6.78 32.19 29.91
CA VAL A 35 8.06 32.38 30.62
C VAL A 35 9.10 33.06 29.74
N ASP A 36 10.25 33.43 30.31
CA ASP A 36 11.33 34.03 29.54
C ASP A 36 11.92 33.02 28.53
N VAL A 37 12.36 33.49 27.35
CA VAL A 37 12.98 32.67 26.30
C VAL A 37 14.16 31.86 26.82
N THR A 38 14.92 32.40 27.77
CA THR A 38 16.07 31.72 28.36
C THR A 38 15.68 30.51 29.21
N GLU A 39 14.42 30.38 29.64
CA GLU A 39 13.92 29.20 30.36
C GLU A 39 13.53 28.06 29.41
N ILE A 40 13.21 28.38 28.14
CA ILE A 40 12.71 27.41 27.16
C ILE A 40 13.81 27.03 26.15
N VAL A 41 14.56 28.02 25.67
CA VAL A 41 15.44 27.91 24.51
C VAL A 41 16.91 28.07 24.92
N ARG A 42 17.77 27.25 24.32
CA ARG A 42 19.23 27.31 24.45
C ARG A 42 19.78 28.46 23.60
N GLY A 43 20.71 29.24 24.15
CA GLY A 43 21.38 30.33 23.46
C GLY A 43 20.53 31.60 23.30
N PHE A 44 20.83 32.39 22.27
CA PHE A 44 20.22 33.70 22.00
C PHE A 44 19.04 33.64 21.00
N CYS A 45 18.61 32.43 20.63
CA CYS A 45 17.56 32.23 19.64
C CYS A 45 16.19 32.66 20.17
N ASN A 46 15.63 33.74 19.60
CA ASN A 46 14.34 34.27 20.02
C ASN A 46 13.26 34.21 18.93
N HIS A 47 13.63 33.94 17.67
CA HIS A 47 12.71 33.85 16.55
C HIS A 47 12.93 32.56 15.75
N PHE A 48 11.86 31.80 15.51
CA PHE A 48 11.85 30.57 14.73
C PHE A 48 10.84 30.66 13.58
N SER A 49 11.24 30.19 12.41
CA SER A 49 10.36 30.03 11.25
C SER A 49 10.72 28.76 10.48
N THR A 50 9.93 28.42 9.46
CA THR A 50 10.21 27.32 8.53
C THR A 50 10.55 27.85 7.14
N LYS A 51 11.23 27.01 6.36
CA LYS A 51 11.45 27.18 4.92
C LYS A 51 11.31 25.81 4.26
N ARG A 52 10.74 25.79 3.05
CA ARG A 52 10.56 24.57 2.26
C ARG A 52 11.72 24.44 1.28
N LYS A 53 12.42 23.31 1.30
CA LYS A 53 13.36 22.89 0.25
C LYS A 53 12.65 21.90 -0.65
N ARG A 54 12.66 22.17 -1.95
CA ARG A 54 11.96 21.37 -2.97
C ARG A 54 12.95 20.72 -3.92
N THR A 55 12.64 19.49 -4.32
CA THR A 55 13.33 18.79 -5.40
C THR A 55 12.27 18.23 -6.33
N SER A 56 12.31 18.59 -7.61
CA SER A 56 11.37 18.06 -8.60
C SER A 56 11.65 16.58 -8.87
N CYS A 57 10.59 15.79 -8.90
CA CYS A 57 10.58 14.39 -9.29
C CYS A 57 9.57 14.18 -10.43
N ASP A 58 9.52 12.98 -10.99
CA ASP A 58 8.56 12.66 -12.05
C ASP A 58 7.12 12.58 -11.48
N GLY A 59 6.33 13.63 -11.75
CA GLY A 59 4.93 13.74 -11.33
C GLY A 59 4.69 14.14 -9.87
N PHE A 60 5.72 14.50 -9.09
CA PHE A 60 5.57 15.03 -7.73
C PHE A 60 6.80 15.85 -7.30
N GLN A 61 6.72 16.50 -6.13
CA GLN A 61 7.85 17.23 -5.55
C GLN A 61 8.25 16.65 -4.19
N LYS A 62 9.52 16.30 -4.04
CA LYS A 62 10.06 16.05 -2.70
C LYS A 62 10.14 17.37 -1.93
N ILE A 63 9.54 17.42 -0.75
CA ILE A 63 9.60 18.54 0.17
C ILE A 63 10.33 18.13 1.45
N ARG A 64 11.27 18.97 1.85
CA ARG A 64 11.87 18.95 3.20
C ARG A 64 11.61 20.28 3.87
N ILE A 65 11.22 20.23 5.13
CA ILE A 65 11.13 21.44 5.97
C ILE A 65 12.45 21.63 6.70
N VAL A 66 13.04 22.81 6.52
CA VAL A 66 14.13 23.29 7.35
C VAL A 66 13.60 24.39 8.26
N PHE A 67 14.15 24.45 9.47
CA PHE A 67 13.85 25.50 10.42
C PHE A 67 14.85 26.63 10.22
N THR A 68 14.45 27.85 10.55
CA THR A 68 15.32 29.02 10.51
C THR A 68 15.23 29.76 11.83
N ALA A 69 16.36 30.21 12.35
CA ALA A 69 16.38 31.03 13.56
C ALA A 69 17.46 32.11 13.49
N CYS A 70 17.23 33.20 14.22
CA CYS A 70 18.26 34.20 14.46
C CYS A 70 19.08 33.77 15.69
N ASN A 71 20.34 33.41 15.48
CA ASN A 71 21.29 33.02 16.53
C ASN A 71 22.33 34.11 16.83
N LYS A 72 22.17 35.30 16.24
CA LYS A 72 23.09 36.42 16.41
C LYS A 72 22.83 37.12 17.75
N ASP A 73 23.90 37.56 18.39
CA ASP A 73 23.80 38.43 19.57
C ASP A 73 23.40 39.85 19.12
N LEU A 74 22.12 40.17 19.28
CA LEU A 74 21.55 41.47 18.92
C LEU A 74 22.10 42.62 19.77
N SER A 75 22.75 42.32 20.91
CA SER A 75 23.34 43.32 21.80
C SER A 75 24.78 43.69 21.41
N ASN A 76 25.40 42.93 20.49
CA ASN A 76 26.77 43.17 20.04
C ASN A 76 26.90 44.53 19.34
N GLY A 77 27.89 45.32 19.76
CA GLY A 77 28.16 46.66 19.23
C GLY A 77 28.43 46.71 17.72
N ASN A 78 28.93 45.61 17.14
CA ASN A 78 29.27 45.49 15.72
C ASN A 78 28.15 44.86 14.88
N PHE A 79 26.99 44.54 15.47
CA PHE A 79 25.87 43.97 14.73
C PHE A 79 25.21 45.05 13.84
N PRO A 80 25.13 44.87 12.50
CA PRO A 80 24.64 45.91 11.59
C PRO A 80 23.22 46.38 11.89
N ASP A 81 22.36 45.47 12.33
CA ASP A 81 20.95 45.77 12.66
C ASP A 81 20.74 45.97 14.18
N ARG A 82 21.77 46.40 14.90
CA ARG A 82 21.69 46.67 16.34
C ARG A 82 20.54 47.65 16.65
N ASN A 83 19.81 47.37 17.72
CA ASN A 83 18.62 48.11 18.17
C ASN A 83 17.43 48.09 17.19
N ASN A 84 17.50 47.36 16.07
CA ASN A 84 16.35 47.16 15.20
C ASN A 84 15.49 46.01 15.73
N PRO A 85 14.25 46.26 16.20
CA PRO A 85 13.37 45.21 16.73
C PRO A 85 12.97 44.17 15.66
N GLN A 86 13.12 44.49 14.37
CA GLN A 86 12.88 43.58 13.25
C GLN A 86 14.10 42.76 12.84
N ALA A 87 15.29 43.04 13.39
CA ALA A 87 16.53 42.33 13.01
C ALA A 87 16.42 40.80 13.00
N PRO A 88 15.71 40.14 13.96
CA PRO A 88 15.55 38.67 13.93
C PRO A 88 14.69 38.14 12.78
N LEU A 89 13.91 39.01 12.13
CA LEU A 89 13.02 38.66 11.01
C LEU A 89 13.75 38.68 9.67
N PHE A 90 14.88 39.39 9.59
CA PHE A 90 15.64 39.54 8.35
C PHE A 90 16.27 38.20 7.92
N PRO A 91 16.09 37.77 6.65
CA PRO A 91 16.67 36.54 6.13
C PRO A 91 18.18 36.41 6.36
N GLU A 92 18.94 37.51 6.24
CA GLU A 92 20.41 37.56 6.36
C GLU A 92 20.90 37.35 7.80
N ASN A 93 19.99 37.47 8.76
CA ASN A 93 20.24 37.25 10.18
C ASN A 93 19.82 35.85 10.66
N ARG A 94 19.29 35.01 9.77
CA ARG A 94 18.78 33.68 10.09
C ARG A 94 19.67 32.58 9.52
N VAL A 95 19.78 31.49 10.26
CA VAL A 95 20.49 30.28 9.86
C VAL A 95 19.53 29.12 9.66
N ASP A 96 19.77 28.32 8.63
CA ASP A 96 19.07 27.06 8.41
C ASP A 96 19.45 26.04 9.50
N MET A 97 18.45 25.31 10.00
CA MET A 97 18.59 24.27 10.99
C MET A 97 17.79 23.04 10.57
N GLU A 98 18.41 21.88 10.72
CA GLU A 98 17.73 20.60 10.53
C GLU A 98 16.77 20.29 11.68
N PRO A 99 15.75 19.44 11.47
CA PRO A 99 14.78 19.09 12.51
C PRO A 99 15.43 18.69 13.84
N SER A 100 16.48 17.87 13.81
CA SER A 100 17.20 17.43 15.01
C SER A 100 17.88 18.60 15.75
N THR A 101 18.50 19.52 15.01
CA THR A 101 19.14 20.72 15.57
C THR A 101 18.11 21.68 16.14
N PHE A 102 16.94 21.81 15.50
CA PHE A 102 15.83 22.62 15.98
C PHE A 102 15.27 22.09 17.30
N ILE A 103 15.04 20.78 17.41
CA ILE A 103 14.56 20.14 18.65
C ILE A 103 15.55 20.38 19.79
N ARG A 104 16.86 20.26 19.51
CA ARG A 104 17.92 20.55 20.48
C ARG A 104 17.99 22.01 20.92
N GLN A 105 17.27 22.94 20.30
CA GLN A 105 17.17 24.30 20.83
C GLN A 105 16.33 24.36 22.11
N PHE A 106 15.44 23.41 22.36
CA PHE A 106 14.58 23.43 23.54
C PHE A 106 15.26 22.74 24.72
N LYS A 107 15.33 23.42 25.88
CA LYS A 107 16.00 22.95 27.10
C LYS A 107 15.26 21.80 27.78
N ASN A 108 13.94 21.88 27.78
CA ASN A 108 13.07 21.05 28.61
C ASN A 108 12.51 19.83 27.87
N LEU A 109 12.86 19.65 26.59
CA LEU A 109 12.44 18.46 25.85
C LEU A 109 13.32 17.26 26.24
N PRO A 110 12.73 16.07 26.37
CA PRO A 110 13.48 14.84 26.61
C PRO A 110 14.33 14.47 25.38
N GLU A 111 15.17 13.46 25.55
CA GLU A 111 15.77 12.76 24.42
C GLU A 111 14.71 11.88 23.75
N TYR A 112 14.64 11.94 22.42
CA TYR A 112 13.69 11.17 21.63
C TYR A 112 14.40 10.03 20.89
N PRO A 113 13.75 8.86 20.76
CA PRO A 113 14.21 7.81 19.86
C PRO A 113 14.32 8.30 18.42
N GLU A 114 15.22 7.69 17.63
CA GLU A 114 15.38 8.00 16.20
C GLU A 114 14.07 7.85 15.40
N THR A 115 13.21 6.91 15.80
CA THR A 115 11.90 6.70 15.18
C THR A 115 10.99 7.91 15.32
N ASP A 116 10.98 8.56 16.49
CA ASP A 116 10.16 9.75 16.74
C ASP A 116 10.72 10.97 16.02
N MET A 117 12.06 11.07 15.94
CA MET A 117 12.75 12.10 15.17
C MET A 117 12.43 11.99 13.67
N ALA A 118 12.46 10.77 13.12
CA ALA A 118 12.08 10.50 11.74
C ALA A 118 10.59 10.77 11.49
N TYR A 119 9.72 10.37 12.42
CA TYR A 119 8.29 10.65 12.34
C TYR A 119 8.03 12.16 12.31
N PHE A 120 8.66 12.94 13.20
CA PHE A 120 8.54 14.39 13.21
C PHE A 120 9.04 15.04 11.92
N ALA A 121 10.22 14.65 11.44
CA ALA A 121 10.81 15.19 10.22
C ALA A 121 9.95 14.92 8.98
N SER A 122 9.22 13.80 8.96
CA SER A 122 8.27 13.42 7.92
C SER A 122 6.93 14.15 8.08
N ALA A 123 6.34 14.14 9.28
CA ALA A 123 5.03 14.73 9.57
C ALA A 123 5.01 16.25 9.38
N ILE A 124 6.10 16.95 9.74
CA ILE A 124 6.18 18.42 9.60
C ILE A 124 6.10 18.89 8.14
N CYS A 125 6.32 18.01 7.16
CA CYS A 125 6.18 18.33 5.73
C CYS A 125 4.72 18.57 5.33
N VAL A 126 3.76 17.89 5.97
CA VAL A 126 2.33 18.00 5.69
C VAL A 126 1.71 19.03 6.63
N ASP A 127 1.28 20.16 6.05
CA ASP A 127 0.67 21.27 6.79
C ASP A 127 -0.86 21.18 6.75
N SER A 128 -1.37 20.01 7.11
CA SER A 128 -2.81 19.71 7.22
C SER A 128 -3.02 18.45 8.04
N LYS A 129 -4.23 18.26 8.56
CA LYS A 129 -4.61 17.02 9.21
C LYS A 129 -4.73 15.88 8.21
N VAL A 130 -4.18 14.72 8.57
CA VAL A 130 -4.34 13.48 7.81
C VAL A 130 -5.39 12.60 8.49
N THR A 131 -6.30 12.06 7.69
CA THR A 131 -7.29 11.09 8.14
C THR A 131 -7.03 9.75 7.49
N VAL A 132 -7.22 8.66 8.24
CA VAL A 132 -7.13 7.29 7.71
C VAL A 132 -8.48 6.61 7.88
N ARG A 133 -8.97 5.95 6.83
CA ARG A 133 -10.25 5.23 6.84
C ARG A 133 -10.13 3.89 6.14
N LEU A 134 -10.83 2.89 6.67
CA LEU A 134 -11.10 1.63 5.98
C LEU A 134 -12.35 1.82 5.11
N LEU A 135 -12.18 1.62 3.81
CA LEU A 135 -13.20 1.83 2.79
C LEU A 135 -13.47 0.53 2.04
N GLU A 136 -14.62 0.45 1.37
CA GLU A 136 -15.07 -0.74 0.66
C GLU A 136 -15.78 -0.39 -0.64
N GLY A 137 -15.63 -1.24 -1.65
CA GLY A 137 -16.26 -1.05 -2.94
C GLY A 137 -15.31 -0.55 -4.02
N MET A 138 -15.74 -0.73 -5.26
CA MET A 138 -14.89 -0.52 -6.43
C MET A 138 -14.45 0.95 -6.59
N GLN A 139 -15.33 1.91 -6.30
CA GLN A 139 -15.03 3.33 -6.48
C GLN A 139 -13.94 3.81 -5.51
N ASP A 140 -14.04 3.44 -4.24
CA ASP A 140 -13.05 3.80 -3.23
C ASP A 140 -11.66 3.22 -3.56
N ILE A 141 -11.61 1.96 -4.01
CA ILE A 141 -10.36 1.35 -4.46
C ILE A 141 -9.83 2.05 -5.71
N TYR A 142 -10.68 2.38 -6.68
CA TYR A 142 -10.27 3.09 -7.88
C TYR A 142 -9.66 4.45 -7.55
N GLU A 143 -10.33 5.26 -6.75
CA GLU A 143 -9.86 6.60 -6.39
C GLU A 143 -8.57 6.58 -5.59
N ALA A 144 -8.44 5.59 -4.69
CA ALA A 144 -7.20 5.37 -3.97
C ALA A 144 -6.09 4.89 -4.91
N TYR A 145 -6.42 4.15 -5.97
CA TYR A 145 -5.45 3.65 -6.94
C TYR A 145 -4.97 4.72 -7.93
N ASP A 146 -5.86 5.59 -8.37
CA ASP A 146 -5.62 6.60 -9.39
C ASP A 146 -4.58 7.64 -8.94
N GLY A 147 -3.48 7.72 -9.70
CA GLY A 147 -2.33 8.58 -9.41
C GLY A 147 -2.65 10.07 -9.43
N ASP A 148 -3.70 10.46 -10.16
CA ASP A 148 -4.15 11.86 -10.23
C ASP A 148 -4.74 12.35 -8.91
N ASN A 149 -5.16 11.44 -8.03
CA ASN A 149 -5.66 11.77 -6.70
C ASN A 149 -4.56 11.84 -5.63
N TYR A 150 -3.30 11.58 -5.96
CA TYR A 150 -2.23 11.58 -4.96
C TYR A 150 -1.83 12.99 -4.55
N SER A 151 -1.27 13.11 -3.35
CA SER A 151 -0.64 14.36 -2.92
C SER A 151 0.46 14.73 -3.92
N PRO A 152 0.58 15.99 -4.38
CA PRO A 152 1.62 16.39 -5.32
C PRO A 152 3.01 16.46 -4.66
N ILE A 153 3.12 16.11 -3.38
CA ILE A 153 4.31 16.22 -2.56
C ILE A 153 4.61 14.91 -1.84
N ALA A 154 5.89 14.67 -1.56
CA ALA A 154 6.39 13.55 -0.78
C ALA A 154 7.56 14.01 0.10
N ASP A 155 7.90 13.25 1.13
CA ASP A 155 9.11 13.52 1.94
C ASP A 155 10.37 12.83 1.39
N ASP A 156 10.21 11.96 0.38
CA ASP A 156 11.31 11.26 -0.27
C ASP A 156 11.16 11.13 -1.80
N THR A 157 12.28 10.99 -2.49
CA THR A 157 12.36 10.79 -3.95
C THR A 157 11.92 9.39 -4.35
N ALA A 158 11.97 8.42 -3.43
CA ALA A 158 11.58 7.04 -3.69
C ALA A 158 10.16 6.73 -3.15
N SER A 159 9.23 7.71 -3.23
CA SER A 159 7.84 7.49 -2.81
C SER A 159 7.25 6.24 -3.47
N THR A 160 6.88 5.27 -2.63
CA THR A 160 6.27 4.02 -3.10
C THR A 160 4.91 4.27 -3.73
N LEU A 161 4.17 5.28 -3.27
CA LEU A 161 2.88 5.66 -3.82
C LEU A 161 3.03 6.17 -5.26
N HIS A 162 3.88 7.17 -5.49
CA HIS A 162 4.11 7.74 -6.83
C HIS A 162 4.80 6.76 -7.78
N ASN A 163 5.67 5.89 -7.27
CA ASN A 163 6.37 4.88 -8.10
C ASN A 163 5.53 3.61 -8.34
N SER A 164 4.27 3.56 -7.89
CA SER A 164 3.41 2.42 -8.11
C SER A 164 3.03 2.28 -9.60
N CYS A 165 3.34 1.13 -10.20
CA CYS A 165 2.96 0.84 -11.60
C CYS A 165 1.45 0.68 -11.81
N MET A 166 0.68 0.51 -10.73
CA MET A 166 -0.78 0.33 -10.76
C MET A 166 -1.54 1.66 -10.66
N ARG A 167 -0.83 2.80 -10.62
CA ARG A 167 -1.44 4.12 -10.45
C ARG A 167 -2.18 4.67 -11.66
N TYR A 168 -1.93 4.11 -12.84
CA TYR A 168 -2.48 4.62 -14.09
C TYR A 168 -3.97 4.25 -14.22
N PRO A 169 -4.84 5.12 -14.77
CA PRO A 169 -6.29 4.95 -14.71
C PRO A 169 -6.83 3.61 -15.22
N ASP A 170 -6.26 3.06 -16.29
CA ASP A 170 -6.62 1.76 -16.86
C ASP A 170 -6.30 0.61 -15.88
N LYS A 171 -5.11 0.63 -15.29
CA LYS A 171 -4.66 -0.35 -14.30
C LYS A 171 -5.37 -0.20 -12.96
N ALA A 172 -5.62 1.03 -12.53
CA ALA A 172 -6.36 1.36 -11.32
C ALA A 172 -7.78 0.80 -11.38
N ARG A 173 -8.46 0.95 -12.52
CA ARG A 173 -9.81 0.40 -12.73
C ARG A 173 -9.84 -1.13 -12.69
N ASN A 174 -8.86 -1.77 -13.29
CA ASN A 174 -8.74 -3.23 -13.28
C ASN A 174 -8.40 -3.76 -11.87
N ALA A 175 -7.50 -3.10 -11.16
CA ALA A 175 -7.19 -3.41 -9.76
C ALA A 175 -8.42 -3.25 -8.86
N ALA A 176 -9.16 -2.15 -9.02
CA ALA A 176 -10.35 -1.87 -8.23
C ALA A 176 -11.44 -2.92 -8.41
N ASP A 177 -11.71 -3.30 -9.65
CA ASP A 177 -12.66 -4.37 -9.96
C ASP A 177 -12.21 -5.72 -9.38
N PHE A 178 -10.92 -6.04 -9.55
CA PHE A 178 -10.34 -7.25 -8.98
C PHE A 178 -10.51 -7.30 -7.47
N TYR A 179 -10.07 -6.26 -6.76
CA TYR A 179 -10.07 -6.29 -5.32
C TYR A 179 -11.49 -6.25 -4.75
N ALA A 180 -12.36 -5.36 -5.25
CA ALA A 180 -13.72 -5.24 -4.73
C ALA A 180 -14.64 -6.40 -5.17
N ASN A 181 -14.76 -6.64 -6.47
CA ASN A 181 -15.81 -7.51 -7.02
C ASN A 181 -15.38 -8.97 -7.10
N PHE A 182 -14.10 -9.23 -7.40
CA PHE A 182 -13.58 -10.59 -7.49
C PHE A 182 -13.15 -11.11 -6.13
N ALA A 183 -12.16 -10.46 -5.50
CA ALA A 183 -11.55 -10.90 -4.26
C ALA A 183 -12.37 -10.56 -3.00
N GLY A 184 -13.21 -9.52 -3.03
CA GLY A 184 -13.94 -9.05 -1.85
C GLY A 184 -13.05 -8.39 -0.81
N ALA A 185 -11.95 -7.78 -1.23
CA ALA A 185 -11.02 -7.04 -0.38
C ALA A 185 -11.51 -5.61 -0.14
N LYS A 186 -11.02 -5.02 0.96
CA LYS A 186 -11.22 -3.62 1.34
C LYS A 186 -9.94 -2.81 1.10
N ILE A 187 -9.99 -1.51 1.34
CA ILE A 187 -8.81 -0.64 1.23
C ILE A 187 -8.71 0.34 2.39
N LEU A 188 -7.53 0.43 2.97
CA LEU A 188 -7.19 1.46 3.94
C LEU A 188 -6.57 2.64 3.20
N VAL A 189 -7.09 3.86 3.38
CA VAL A 189 -6.65 5.06 2.65
C VAL A 189 -6.36 6.19 3.63
N ALA A 190 -5.21 6.83 3.47
CA ALA A 190 -4.83 8.05 4.17
C ALA A 190 -5.01 9.26 3.25
N ARG A 191 -5.74 10.28 3.71
CA ARG A 191 -6.00 11.53 2.95
C ARG A 191 -5.74 12.78 3.75
N ASP A 192 -5.28 13.84 3.07
CA ASP A 192 -5.18 15.19 3.63
C ASP A 192 -6.52 15.95 3.53
N GLU A 193 -6.56 17.17 4.07
CA GLU A 193 -7.74 18.05 4.02
C GLU A 193 -8.14 18.48 2.60
N SER A 194 -7.23 18.43 1.64
CA SER A 194 -7.51 18.67 0.22
C SER A 194 -8.01 17.40 -0.49
N ASN A 195 -8.28 16.34 0.27
CA ASN A 195 -8.71 15.03 -0.19
C ASN A 195 -7.66 14.31 -1.06
N ASN A 196 -6.39 14.72 -1.04
CA ASN A 196 -5.36 13.98 -1.77
C ASN A 196 -5.00 12.69 -1.02
N VAL A 197 -4.66 11.63 -1.75
CA VAL A 197 -4.18 10.36 -1.21
C VAL A 197 -2.71 10.50 -0.80
N LEU A 198 -2.41 10.22 0.47
CA LEU A 198 -1.05 10.16 0.99
C LEU A 198 -0.57 8.72 1.20
N GLY A 199 -1.49 7.77 1.31
CA GLY A 199 -1.15 6.37 1.39
C GLY A 199 -2.34 5.45 1.19
N ARG A 200 -2.06 4.21 0.81
CA ARG A 200 -3.05 3.16 0.60
C ARG A 200 -2.52 1.77 0.92
N ALA A 201 -3.40 0.86 1.31
CA ALA A 201 -3.09 -0.56 1.47
C ALA A 201 -4.35 -1.40 1.27
N ILE A 202 -4.25 -2.49 0.52
CA ILE A 202 -5.33 -3.47 0.44
C ILE A 202 -5.47 -4.17 1.79
N VAL A 203 -6.72 -4.40 2.21
CA VAL A 203 -7.06 -5.13 3.41
C VAL A 203 -7.79 -6.40 3.01
N TRP A 204 -7.25 -7.52 3.45
CA TRP A 204 -7.83 -8.84 3.23
C TRP A 204 -8.54 -9.29 4.51
N GLU A 205 -9.79 -9.69 4.38
CA GLU A 205 -10.60 -10.24 5.47
C GLU A 205 -10.91 -11.71 5.21
N HIS A 206 -11.15 -12.47 6.27
CA HIS A 206 -11.52 -13.89 6.20
C HIS A 206 -10.52 -14.77 5.41
N VAL A 207 -9.24 -14.46 5.50
CA VAL A 207 -8.18 -15.20 4.83
C VAL A 207 -7.92 -16.51 5.56
N ARG A 208 -8.03 -17.65 4.87
CA ARG A 208 -7.80 -18.95 5.50
C ARG A 208 -6.33 -19.18 5.79
N CYS A 209 -6.07 -19.81 6.93
CA CYS A 209 -4.74 -20.22 7.37
C CYS A 209 -4.68 -21.73 7.58
N PRO A 210 -4.60 -22.55 6.52
CA PRO A 210 -4.82 -23.99 6.60
C PRO A 210 -3.79 -24.79 7.41
N VAL A 211 -2.56 -24.30 7.51
CA VAL A 211 -1.48 -24.97 8.24
C VAL A 211 -0.73 -23.89 9.02
N ASN A 212 -0.83 -23.96 10.35
CA ASN A 212 -0.12 -23.07 11.25
C ASN A 212 -0.02 -23.67 12.66
N ASP A 213 0.99 -23.25 13.41
CA ASP A 213 1.25 -23.71 14.78
C ASP A 213 0.49 -22.90 15.84
N TYR A 214 -0.43 -22.02 15.42
CA TYR A 214 -1.08 -21.02 16.27
C TYR A 214 -2.59 -21.27 16.46
N GLY A 215 -3.15 -22.32 15.85
CA GLY A 215 -4.59 -22.60 15.92
C GLY A 215 -5.47 -21.55 15.21
N LEU A 216 -4.93 -20.83 14.23
CA LEU A 216 -5.67 -19.84 13.46
C LEU A 216 -6.45 -20.49 12.31
N ASP A 217 -7.77 -20.32 12.26
CA ASP A 217 -8.58 -20.76 11.11
C ASP A 217 -8.61 -19.71 10.00
N THR A 218 -8.92 -18.46 10.38
CA THR A 218 -8.96 -17.32 9.47
C THR A 218 -8.31 -16.09 10.09
N VAL A 219 -7.78 -15.20 9.26
CA VAL A 219 -7.11 -13.97 9.66
C VAL A 219 -7.54 -12.80 8.79
N SER A 220 -7.35 -11.59 9.30
CA SER A 220 -7.38 -10.36 8.54
C SER A 220 -5.97 -9.77 8.45
N LEU A 221 -5.62 -9.16 7.32
CA LEU A 221 -4.31 -8.53 7.16
C LEU A 221 -4.31 -7.30 6.27
N THR A 222 -3.41 -6.36 6.56
CA THR A 222 -3.02 -5.29 5.62
C THR A 222 -1.90 -5.79 4.71
N ASP A 223 -2.08 -5.63 3.40
CA ASP A 223 -1.03 -5.82 2.39
C ASP A 223 0.02 -4.69 2.46
N ARG A 224 0.91 -4.63 1.47
CA ARG A 224 1.92 -3.57 1.35
C ARG A 224 1.28 -2.18 1.47
N ILE A 225 1.84 -1.34 2.34
CA ILE A 225 1.44 0.05 2.51
C ILE A 225 2.26 0.91 1.55
N TYR A 226 1.58 1.52 0.58
CA TYR A 226 2.15 2.52 -0.30
C TYR A 226 1.94 3.90 0.32
N SER A 227 2.99 4.73 0.37
CA SER A 227 2.90 6.08 0.95
C SER A 227 3.78 7.11 0.23
N SER A 228 3.35 8.37 0.34
CA SER A 228 4.11 9.57 -0.04
C SER A 228 4.98 10.08 1.10
N HIS A 229 4.60 9.80 2.35
CA HIS A 229 5.31 10.25 3.55
C HIS A 229 5.46 9.10 4.53
N ALA A 230 6.64 8.97 5.14
CA ALA A 230 6.95 7.85 6.04
C ALA A 230 6.03 7.78 7.27
N PHE A 231 5.65 8.92 7.87
CA PHE A 231 4.78 8.96 9.06
C PHE A 231 3.39 8.35 8.81
N VAL A 232 2.90 8.42 7.56
CA VAL A 232 1.59 7.90 7.15
C VAL A 232 1.50 6.38 7.38
N ILE A 233 2.63 5.66 7.26
CA ILE A 233 2.68 4.22 7.53
C ILE A 233 2.25 3.94 8.98
N GLY A 234 2.75 4.72 9.94
CA GLY A 234 2.39 4.59 11.35
C GLY A 234 0.92 4.88 11.61
N MET A 235 0.37 5.93 11.01
CA MET A 235 -1.05 6.26 11.10
C MET A 235 -1.94 5.15 10.52
N MET A 236 -1.56 4.59 9.37
CA MET A 236 -2.29 3.49 8.74
C MET A 236 -2.25 2.21 9.58
N GLN A 237 -1.10 1.86 10.15
CA GLN A 237 -1.01 0.72 11.06
C GLN A 237 -1.84 0.93 12.34
N HIS A 238 -1.90 2.16 12.86
CA HIS A 238 -2.75 2.50 13.99
C HIS A 238 -4.24 2.32 13.65
N GLU A 239 -4.68 2.82 12.50
CA GLU A 239 -6.08 2.68 12.08
C GLU A 239 -6.44 1.21 11.78
N ALA A 240 -5.52 0.45 11.20
CA ALA A 240 -5.69 -0.99 11.02
C ALA A 240 -5.91 -1.72 12.35
N ARG A 241 -5.13 -1.37 13.40
CA ARG A 241 -5.32 -1.90 14.75
C ARG A 241 -6.71 -1.60 15.29
N ARG A 242 -7.16 -0.34 15.16
CA ARG A 242 -8.48 0.11 15.63
C ARG A 242 -9.64 -0.63 14.94
N ASN A 243 -9.46 -1.02 13.67
CA ASN A 243 -10.43 -1.82 12.93
C ASN A 243 -10.32 -3.33 13.20
N GLY A 244 -9.51 -3.75 14.20
CA GLY A 244 -9.37 -5.16 14.56
C GLY A 244 -8.60 -6.01 13.56
N ILE A 245 -7.83 -5.39 12.65
CA ILE A 245 -7.02 -6.13 11.69
C ILE A 245 -5.90 -6.86 12.46
N LEU A 246 -5.77 -8.17 12.24
CA LEU A 246 -4.86 -9.00 13.04
C LEU A 246 -3.40 -8.86 12.61
N LEU A 247 -3.14 -8.87 11.30
CA LEU A 247 -1.78 -8.96 10.78
C LEU A 247 -1.41 -7.77 9.88
N ARG A 248 -0.12 -7.45 9.84
CA ARG A 248 0.50 -6.69 8.75
C ARG A 248 1.67 -7.48 8.18
N LYS A 249 2.07 -7.16 6.95
CA LYS A 249 3.36 -7.65 6.45
C LYS A 249 4.51 -7.21 7.35
N LYS A 250 5.47 -8.12 7.58
CA LYS A 250 6.72 -7.78 8.27
C LYS A 250 7.56 -6.85 7.40
N TYR A 251 7.74 -7.23 6.14
CA TYR A 251 8.49 -6.46 5.15
C TYR A 251 7.55 -5.84 4.12
N ASN A 252 7.76 -4.57 3.81
CA ASN A 252 6.93 -3.79 2.89
C ASN A 252 7.39 -3.97 1.43
N ASP A 253 7.54 -5.22 0.98
CA ASP A 253 8.01 -5.60 -0.36
C ASP A 253 7.20 -6.78 -0.94
N TYR A 254 7.58 -7.25 -2.13
CA TYR A 254 6.93 -8.36 -2.82
C TYR A 254 7.63 -9.72 -2.62
N HIS A 255 8.85 -9.76 -2.10
CA HIS A 255 9.61 -11.01 -1.95
C HIS A 255 9.14 -11.80 -0.72
N HIS A 256 8.92 -11.09 0.38
CA HIS A 256 8.49 -11.67 1.65
C HIS A 256 6.96 -11.77 1.67
N THR A 257 6.48 -12.96 1.34
CA THR A 257 5.05 -13.22 1.13
C THR A 257 4.41 -13.94 2.30
N LYS A 258 5.19 -14.50 3.23
CA LYS A 258 4.70 -15.33 4.34
C LYS A 258 4.96 -14.73 5.71
N GLU A 259 5.78 -13.69 5.79
CA GLU A 259 6.25 -13.09 7.02
C GLU A 259 5.33 -11.94 7.45
N TYR A 260 4.70 -12.11 8.61
CA TYR A 260 3.73 -11.19 9.17
C TYR A 260 4.11 -10.76 10.59
N VAL A 261 3.54 -9.65 11.03
CA VAL A 261 3.60 -9.17 12.41
C VAL A 261 2.18 -8.98 12.91
N ALA A 262 1.88 -9.51 14.10
CA ALA A 262 0.60 -9.28 14.77
C ALA A 262 0.44 -7.80 15.12
N LEU A 263 -0.61 -7.17 14.60
CA LEU A 263 -1.02 -5.82 14.96
C LEU A 263 -1.76 -5.78 16.29
N ASN A 264 -2.55 -6.83 16.57
CA ASN A 264 -3.37 -6.98 17.76
C ASN A 264 -3.07 -8.32 18.44
N SER A 265 -3.23 -8.37 19.77
CA SER A 265 -3.18 -9.63 20.52
C SER A 265 -4.48 -10.42 20.36
N LEU A 266 -4.38 -11.75 20.30
CA LEU A 266 -5.53 -12.66 20.23
C LEU A 266 -5.44 -13.66 21.38
N GLN A 267 -6.27 -13.48 22.40
CA GLN A 267 -6.20 -14.25 23.66
C GLN A 267 -6.39 -15.76 23.44
N GLU A 268 -7.32 -16.13 22.55
CA GLU A 268 -7.69 -17.53 22.27
C GLU A 268 -6.51 -18.38 21.76
N THR A 269 -5.60 -17.75 21.03
CA THR A 269 -4.42 -18.41 20.43
C THR A 269 -3.11 -18.06 21.13
N GLY A 270 -3.15 -17.14 22.11
CA GLY A 270 -1.96 -16.63 22.79
C GLY A 270 -1.08 -15.69 21.94
N ILE A 271 -1.55 -15.26 20.76
CA ILE A 271 -0.81 -14.32 19.91
C ILE A 271 -0.74 -12.96 20.60
N VAL A 272 0.46 -12.37 20.65
CA VAL A 272 0.67 -11.04 21.23
C VAL A 272 1.00 -10.01 20.15
N ALA A 273 0.53 -8.77 20.32
CA ALA A 273 0.88 -7.68 19.44
C ALA A 273 2.40 -7.51 19.33
N GLY A 274 2.91 -7.38 18.10
CA GLY A 274 4.34 -7.34 17.79
C GLY A 274 4.98 -8.70 17.54
N GLN A 275 4.30 -9.82 17.83
CA GLN A 275 4.78 -11.16 17.51
C GLN A 275 4.95 -11.33 16.00
N GLU A 276 6.05 -11.96 15.59
CA GLU A 276 6.29 -12.34 14.21
C GLU A 276 5.70 -13.72 13.92
N LEU A 277 5.07 -13.88 12.76
CA LEU A 277 4.44 -15.11 12.31
C LEU A 277 4.86 -15.43 10.88
N GLN A 278 4.98 -16.72 10.57
CA GLN A 278 5.16 -17.20 9.20
C GLN A 278 3.96 -18.04 8.80
N LEU A 279 3.14 -17.56 7.85
CA LEU A 279 1.85 -18.16 7.53
C LEU A 279 1.69 -18.42 6.03
N ALA A 280 1.21 -19.61 5.69
CA ALA A 280 0.64 -19.89 4.37
C ALA A 280 -0.83 -19.49 4.38
N LEU A 281 -1.21 -18.59 3.48
CA LEU A 281 -2.51 -17.94 3.47
C LEU A 281 -3.22 -18.16 2.14
N ILE A 282 -4.55 -18.29 2.22
CA ILE A 282 -5.42 -18.52 1.07
C ILE A 282 -6.65 -17.63 1.12
N VAL A 283 -6.94 -16.94 0.01
CA VAL A 283 -8.22 -16.29 -0.25
C VAL A 283 -9.03 -17.15 -1.21
N ASP A 284 -10.19 -17.62 -0.76
CA ASP A 284 -11.11 -18.38 -1.62
C ASP A 284 -11.95 -17.44 -2.47
N VAL A 285 -11.93 -17.67 -3.78
CA VAL A 285 -12.76 -16.93 -4.73
C VAL A 285 -13.50 -17.90 -5.66
N PRO A 286 -14.83 -17.83 -5.77
CA PRO A 286 -15.56 -18.64 -6.75
C PRO A 286 -15.12 -18.29 -8.18
N ALA A 287 -14.80 -19.31 -9.00
CA ALA A 287 -14.29 -19.09 -10.35
C ALA A 287 -15.22 -18.25 -11.24
N PHE A 288 -16.53 -18.31 -11.01
CA PHE A 288 -17.51 -17.54 -11.77
C PHE A 288 -17.48 -16.03 -11.49
N ARG A 289 -16.86 -15.57 -10.39
CA ARG A 289 -16.69 -14.14 -10.10
C ARG A 289 -15.69 -13.47 -11.04
N TRP A 290 -14.81 -14.26 -11.66
CA TRP A 290 -13.89 -13.75 -12.66
C TRP A 290 -14.64 -13.41 -13.95
N HIS A 291 -14.68 -12.12 -14.29
CA HIS A 291 -15.48 -11.66 -15.42
C HIS A 291 -14.72 -10.77 -16.42
N LYS A 292 -13.65 -10.08 -16.00
CA LYS A 292 -12.81 -9.24 -16.86
C LYS A 292 -11.57 -9.96 -17.41
N LYS A 293 -10.94 -9.36 -18.41
CA LYS A 293 -9.64 -9.80 -18.91
C LYS A 293 -8.55 -9.21 -18.02
N GLY A 294 -7.53 -10.02 -17.76
CA GLY A 294 -6.30 -9.58 -17.11
C GLY A 294 -6.40 -9.48 -15.59
N VAL A 295 -5.26 -9.59 -14.93
CA VAL A 295 -5.13 -9.52 -13.46
C VAL A 295 -4.25 -8.34 -13.08
N PRO A 296 -4.50 -7.68 -11.94
CA PRO A 296 -3.54 -6.73 -11.41
C PRO A 296 -2.24 -7.42 -11.01
N TYR A 297 -1.16 -6.64 -10.94
CA TYR A 297 0.05 -7.08 -10.25
C TYR A 297 -0.25 -7.29 -8.76
N MET A 298 0.18 -8.41 -8.19
CA MET A 298 -0.07 -8.77 -6.80
C MET A 298 1.23 -9.06 -6.05
N ASP A 299 1.46 -8.33 -4.96
CA ASP A 299 2.62 -8.52 -4.07
C ASP A 299 2.49 -9.82 -3.26
N THR A 300 1.40 -9.92 -2.47
CA THR A 300 1.24 -10.95 -1.45
C THR A 300 0.55 -12.20 -1.98
N PHE A 301 -0.71 -12.12 -2.42
CA PHE A 301 -1.47 -13.28 -2.94
C PHE A 301 -1.22 -13.53 -4.43
N TYR A 302 0.06 -13.66 -4.79
CA TYR A 302 0.51 -13.65 -6.18
C TYR A 302 0.24 -14.95 -6.95
N SER A 303 -0.02 -16.06 -6.28
CA SER A 303 -0.20 -17.37 -6.91
C SER A 303 -1.69 -17.70 -7.02
N ILE A 304 -2.15 -18.03 -8.24
CA ILE A 304 -3.51 -18.49 -8.50
C ILE A 304 -3.50 -20.02 -8.58
N ALA A 305 -4.33 -20.66 -7.78
CA ALA A 305 -4.56 -22.10 -7.82
C ALA A 305 -6.04 -22.43 -8.03
N MET A 306 -6.31 -23.64 -8.50
CA MET A 306 -7.65 -24.18 -8.70
C MET A 306 -7.84 -25.43 -7.84
N LYS A 307 -8.84 -25.42 -6.97
CA LYS A 307 -9.19 -26.57 -6.13
C LYS A 307 -10.70 -26.67 -5.95
N ALA A 308 -11.26 -27.85 -6.21
CA ALA A 308 -12.70 -28.12 -6.07
C ALA A 308 -13.63 -27.08 -6.74
N GLY A 309 -13.24 -26.56 -7.91
CA GLY A 309 -14.02 -25.56 -8.67
C GLY A 309 -13.95 -24.13 -8.12
N LYS A 310 -13.15 -23.88 -7.08
CA LYS A 310 -12.80 -22.55 -6.57
C LYS A 310 -11.43 -22.13 -7.07
N ILE A 311 -11.27 -20.83 -7.27
CA ILE A 311 -9.98 -20.17 -7.39
C ILE A 311 -9.48 -19.89 -5.98
N GLU A 312 -8.22 -20.20 -5.72
CA GLU A 312 -7.51 -19.84 -4.51
C GLU A 312 -6.43 -18.83 -4.87
N LEU A 313 -6.48 -17.63 -4.28
CA LEU A 313 -5.35 -16.71 -4.29
C LEU A 313 -4.45 -17.04 -3.11
N ARG A 314 -3.19 -17.34 -3.36
CA ARG A 314 -2.26 -17.86 -2.36
C ARG A 314 -1.01 -16.99 -2.30
N ASN A 315 -0.45 -16.88 -1.10
CA ASN A 315 0.87 -16.29 -0.89
C ASN A 315 2.03 -17.29 -1.09
N TYR A 316 1.75 -18.44 -1.74
CA TYR A 316 2.71 -19.50 -1.98
C TYR A 316 2.36 -20.31 -3.25
N GLU A 317 3.37 -20.95 -3.81
CA GLU A 317 3.22 -21.89 -4.94
C GLU A 317 3.07 -23.33 -4.45
N GLY A 318 2.40 -24.17 -5.23
CA GLY A 318 2.23 -25.58 -4.88
C GLY A 318 1.08 -26.24 -5.64
N ASP A 319 0.53 -27.29 -5.03
CA ASP A 319 -0.49 -28.13 -5.66
C ASP A 319 -1.71 -27.35 -6.17
N GLY A 320 -2.13 -27.64 -7.40
CA GLY A 320 -3.24 -26.97 -8.07
C GLY A 320 -2.94 -25.56 -8.59
N GLN A 321 -1.71 -25.06 -8.50
CA GLN A 321 -1.33 -23.77 -9.10
C GLN A 321 -1.55 -23.80 -10.62
N ILE A 322 -2.09 -22.71 -11.16
CA ILE A 322 -2.31 -22.51 -12.60
C ILE A 322 -1.66 -21.24 -13.15
N ALA A 323 -1.39 -20.24 -12.30
CA ALA A 323 -0.79 -18.99 -12.73
C ALA A 323 -0.11 -18.20 -11.60
N THR A 324 0.69 -17.20 -11.99
CA THR A 324 1.21 -16.15 -11.09
C THR A 324 0.86 -14.75 -11.60
N CYS A 325 0.68 -13.80 -10.68
CA CYS A 325 0.23 -12.42 -10.94
C CYS A 325 1.35 -11.40 -10.67
N ARG A 326 2.53 -11.62 -11.25
CA ARG A 326 3.69 -10.71 -11.11
C ARG A 326 4.13 -10.04 -12.41
N ASN A 327 3.27 -10.07 -13.41
CA ASN A 327 3.50 -9.38 -14.67
C ASN A 327 2.90 -7.96 -14.61
N ILE A 328 3.70 -6.95 -14.94
CA ILE A 328 3.28 -5.54 -14.98
C ILE A 328 2.40 -5.19 -16.20
N GLY A 329 2.30 -6.11 -17.16
CA GLY A 329 1.47 -6.01 -18.36
C GLY A 329 -0.01 -6.29 -18.15
N GLY A 330 -0.45 -6.58 -16.91
CA GLY A 330 -1.86 -6.75 -16.59
C GLY A 330 -2.45 -8.13 -16.93
N SER A 331 -1.62 -9.13 -17.18
CA SER A 331 -2.05 -10.52 -17.42
C SER A 331 -1.33 -11.49 -16.50
N ALA A 332 -1.97 -12.61 -16.17
CA ALA A 332 -1.36 -13.65 -15.36
C ALA A 332 -0.33 -14.42 -16.21
N VAL A 333 0.72 -14.93 -15.59
CA VAL A 333 1.67 -15.84 -16.23
C VAL A 333 1.22 -17.25 -15.96
N ARG A 334 0.88 -18.00 -17.03
CA ARG A 334 0.40 -19.38 -16.91
C ARG A 334 1.52 -20.31 -16.46
N THR A 335 1.25 -21.10 -15.44
CA THR A 335 2.15 -22.17 -14.96
C THR A 335 1.59 -23.56 -15.20
N MET A 336 0.26 -23.73 -15.31
CA MET A 336 -0.36 -25.00 -15.67
C MET A 336 -1.62 -24.78 -16.52
N GLN A 337 -2.03 -25.80 -17.26
CA GLN A 337 -3.25 -25.82 -18.06
C GLN A 337 -4.40 -26.46 -17.30
N VAL A 338 -5.62 -25.95 -17.49
CA VAL A 338 -6.86 -26.56 -17.00
C VAL A 338 -7.58 -27.17 -18.19
N CYS A 339 -7.72 -28.49 -18.21
CA CYS A 339 -8.35 -29.18 -19.34
C CYS A 339 -9.83 -28.78 -19.49
N PRO A 340 -10.28 -28.26 -20.65
CA PRO A 340 -11.69 -27.87 -20.83
C PRO A 340 -12.66 -29.04 -20.88
N GLY A 341 -12.18 -30.27 -21.14
CA GLY A 341 -13.02 -31.47 -21.16
C GLY A 341 -13.39 -31.99 -19.78
N CYS A 342 -12.44 -31.99 -18.84
CA CYS A 342 -12.61 -32.63 -17.54
C CYS A 342 -12.20 -31.79 -16.32
N GLY A 343 -11.60 -30.61 -16.53
CA GLY A 343 -11.15 -29.71 -15.47
C GLY A 343 -9.82 -30.11 -14.81
N LYS A 344 -9.19 -31.21 -15.24
CA LYS A 344 -7.90 -31.66 -14.69
C LYS A 344 -6.78 -30.66 -15.03
N ILE A 345 -5.93 -30.37 -14.04
CA ILE A 345 -4.75 -29.53 -14.18
C ILE A 345 -3.58 -30.35 -14.74
N HIS A 346 -2.82 -29.82 -15.71
CA HIS A 346 -1.65 -30.50 -16.30
C HIS A 346 -0.62 -29.53 -16.88
N GLY A 347 0.65 -29.94 -16.94
CA GLY A 347 1.78 -29.11 -17.42
C GLY A 347 2.02 -29.17 -18.94
N GLY A 348 1.04 -29.63 -19.72
CA GLY A 348 1.21 -29.79 -21.16
C GLY A 348 1.07 -28.47 -21.90
N PHE A 349 2.05 -27.57 -21.83
CA PHE A 349 1.93 -26.18 -22.35
C PHE A 349 1.60 -26.07 -23.84
N GLY A 350 1.87 -27.10 -24.65
CA GLY A 350 1.47 -27.17 -26.06
C GLY A 350 0.12 -27.84 -26.33
N ASN A 351 -0.58 -28.32 -25.30
CA ASN A 351 -1.85 -29.03 -25.43
C ASN A 351 -2.90 -28.41 -24.50
N VAL A 352 -4.04 -28.00 -25.04
CA VAL A 352 -5.16 -27.47 -24.24
C VAL A 352 -5.86 -28.58 -23.45
N PHE A 353 -5.89 -29.81 -23.98
CA PHE A 353 -6.51 -30.97 -23.34
C PHE A 353 -5.48 -31.82 -22.60
N CYS A 354 -5.89 -32.43 -21.48
CA CYS A 354 -5.10 -33.48 -20.85
C CYS A 354 -5.03 -34.71 -21.76
N SER A 355 -4.03 -35.59 -21.56
CA SER A 355 -3.78 -36.75 -22.43
C SER A 355 -5.02 -37.63 -22.66
N SER A 356 -5.82 -37.88 -21.61
CA SER A 356 -7.05 -38.68 -21.69
C SER A 356 -8.16 -38.00 -22.49
N CYS A 357 -8.39 -36.69 -22.29
CA CYS A 357 -9.36 -35.96 -23.10
C CYS A 357 -8.89 -35.81 -24.55
N LYS A 358 -7.58 -35.58 -24.75
CA LYS A 358 -6.99 -35.49 -26.08
C LYS A 358 -7.19 -36.78 -26.87
N SER A 359 -6.87 -37.94 -26.30
CA SER A 359 -7.08 -39.23 -26.96
C SER A 359 -8.57 -39.57 -27.16
N SER A 360 -9.45 -39.07 -26.29
CA SER A 360 -10.89 -39.24 -26.45
C SER A 360 -11.47 -38.38 -27.58
N PHE A 361 -11.01 -37.13 -27.72
CA PHE A 361 -11.60 -36.16 -28.64
C PHE A 361 -10.88 -36.04 -29.98
N TYR A 362 -9.64 -36.53 -30.08
CA TYR A 362 -8.85 -36.46 -31.31
C TYR A 362 -8.35 -37.84 -31.73
N ALA A 363 -8.19 -38.03 -33.03
CA ALA A 363 -7.53 -39.17 -33.66
C ALA A 363 -6.31 -38.68 -34.44
N SER A 364 -5.19 -39.39 -34.34
CA SER A 364 -4.05 -39.17 -35.21
C SER A 364 -4.28 -39.91 -36.53
N THR A 365 -4.18 -39.20 -37.64
CA THR A 365 -4.34 -39.73 -39.00
C THR A 365 -3.12 -39.41 -39.84
N VAL A 366 -3.04 -39.96 -41.06
CA VAL A 366 -1.98 -39.63 -42.03
C VAL A 366 -1.94 -38.14 -42.39
N PHE A 367 -3.02 -37.38 -42.12
CA PHE A 367 -3.12 -35.94 -42.34
C PHE A 367 -2.91 -35.09 -41.08
N GLY A 368 -2.55 -35.72 -39.95
CA GLY A 368 -2.39 -35.05 -38.65
C GLY A 368 -3.50 -35.37 -37.64
N GLU A 369 -3.62 -34.56 -36.58
CA GLU A 369 -4.64 -34.73 -35.54
C GLU A 369 -5.99 -34.16 -35.99
N VAL A 370 -7.03 -35.00 -35.98
CA VAL A 370 -8.40 -34.63 -36.37
C VAL A 370 -9.38 -34.85 -35.21
N ILE A 371 -10.43 -34.03 -35.12
CA ILE A 371 -11.47 -34.16 -34.08
C ILE A 371 -12.34 -35.40 -34.38
N LYS A 372 -12.56 -36.22 -33.36
CA LYS A 372 -13.53 -37.32 -33.34
C LYS A 372 -14.94 -36.76 -33.14
N GLY A 373 -15.52 -36.18 -34.20
CA GLY A 373 -16.90 -35.70 -34.21
C GLY A 373 -17.09 -34.32 -34.84
N THR A 374 -18.26 -33.72 -34.61
CA THR A 374 -18.61 -32.41 -35.17
C THR A 374 -18.06 -31.26 -34.34
N VAL A 375 -17.94 -30.10 -34.98
CA VAL A 375 -17.60 -28.84 -34.34
C VAL A 375 -18.84 -27.99 -34.06
N ARG A 376 -18.68 -26.94 -33.28
CA ARG A 376 -19.71 -25.97 -32.95
C ARG A 376 -19.13 -24.57 -32.83
N ASP A 377 -19.77 -23.60 -33.49
CA ASP A 377 -19.53 -22.18 -33.26
C ASP A 377 -20.09 -21.72 -31.93
N TYR A 378 -19.25 -21.04 -31.14
CA TYR A 378 -19.66 -20.41 -29.90
C TYR A 378 -18.83 -19.15 -29.67
N LYS A 379 -19.51 -18.00 -29.58
CA LYS A 379 -18.88 -16.68 -29.39
C LYS A 379 -17.79 -16.33 -30.43
N GLY A 380 -18.02 -16.74 -31.68
CA GLY A 380 -17.11 -16.44 -32.81
C GLY A 380 -15.93 -17.41 -32.96
N GLU A 381 -15.86 -18.43 -32.11
CA GLU A 381 -14.80 -19.45 -32.15
C GLU A 381 -15.40 -20.85 -32.36
N VAL A 382 -14.62 -21.73 -32.98
CA VAL A 382 -15.05 -23.11 -33.30
C VAL A 382 -14.49 -24.10 -32.28
N TYR A 383 -15.37 -24.85 -31.63
CA TYR A 383 -15.01 -25.81 -30.58
C TYR A 383 -15.52 -27.22 -30.88
N PRO A 384 -14.91 -28.28 -30.30
CA PRO A 384 -15.48 -29.62 -30.32
C PRO A 384 -16.89 -29.64 -29.70
N SER A 385 -17.86 -30.20 -30.41
CA SER A 385 -19.27 -30.26 -29.96
C SER A 385 -19.47 -31.00 -28.63
N VAL A 386 -18.55 -31.91 -28.29
CA VAL A 386 -18.51 -32.66 -27.01
C VAL A 386 -18.36 -31.76 -25.77
N LEU A 387 -17.88 -30.51 -25.94
CA LEU A 387 -17.82 -29.52 -24.87
C LEU A 387 -19.18 -28.85 -24.58
N PHE A 388 -20.25 -29.31 -25.24
CA PHE A 388 -21.59 -28.76 -25.08
C PHE A 388 -22.61 -29.85 -24.75
N LYS A 389 -23.54 -29.52 -23.84
CA LYS A 389 -24.72 -30.33 -23.54
C LYS A 389 -25.97 -29.48 -23.71
N LYS A 390 -26.91 -29.91 -24.55
CA LYS A 390 -28.16 -29.18 -24.87
C LYS A 390 -27.92 -27.70 -25.22
N GLY A 391 -26.93 -27.42 -26.07
CA GLY A 391 -26.65 -26.03 -26.48
C GLY A 391 -25.66 -25.26 -25.61
N ARG A 392 -25.39 -25.71 -24.38
CA ARG A 392 -24.63 -24.94 -23.38
C ARG A 392 -23.27 -25.57 -23.10
N PRO A 393 -22.21 -24.77 -22.83
CA PRO A 393 -20.93 -25.29 -22.38
C PRO A 393 -21.09 -26.18 -21.15
N ILE A 394 -20.42 -27.34 -21.17
CA ILE A 394 -20.31 -28.21 -19.99
C ILE A 394 -19.58 -27.47 -18.86
N PRO A 395 -19.78 -27.85 -17.59
CA PRO A 395 -19.20 -27.10 -16.46
C PRO A 395 -17.67 -26.93 -16.55
N PRO A 396 -16.86 -27.96 -16.88
CA PRO A 396 -15.41 -27.78 -17.03
C PRO A 396 -15.02 -26.77 -18.12
N PHE A 397 -15.70 -26.81 -19.27
CA PHE A 397 -15.42 -25.88 -20.36
C PHE A 397 -15.83 -24.45 -20.01
N ARG A 398 -16.95 -24.28 -19.28
CA ARG A 398 -17.34 -22.96 -18.77
C ARG A 398 -16.28 -22.38 -17.83
N THR A 399 -15.75 -23.17 -16.91
CA THR A 399 -14.68 -22.75 -16.01
C THR A 399 -13.42 -22.41 -16.81
N TYR A 400 -13.02 -23.25 -17.77
CA TYR A 400 -11.90 -22.97 -18.66
C TYR A 400 -12.04 -21.61 -19.35
N LEU A 401 -13.16 -21.35 -20.01
CA LEU A 401 -13.40 -20.07 -20.69
C LEU A 401 -13.32 -18.84 -19.77
N GLN A 402 -13.67 -19.00 -18.50
CA GLN A 402 -13.51 -17.91 -17.52
C GLN A 402 -12.05 -17.73 -17.11
N LEU A 403 -11.33 -18.83 -16.88
CA LEU A 403 -9.90 -18.78 -16.51
C LEU A 403 -9.03 -18.25 -17.65
N GLU A 404 -9.37 -18.52 -18.91
CA GLU A 404 -8.62 -17.99 -20.06
C GLU A 404 -8.53 -16.46 -20.06
N LYS A 405 -9.51 -15.77 -19.47
CA LYS A 405 -9.49 -14.31 -19.35
C LYS A 405 -8.35 -13.81 -18.46
N LEU A 406 -7.86 -14.59 -17.50
CA LEU A 406 -6.73 -14.22 -16.62
C LEU A 406 -5.46 -13.91 -17.44
N PHE A 407 -5.33 -14.58 -18.59
CA PHE A 407 -4.12 -14.57 -19.41
C PHE A 407 -4.19 -13.59 -20.59
N MET A 408 -5.27 -12.83 -20.68
CA MET A 408 -5.48 -11.80 -21.70
C MET A 408 -5.23 -10.43 -21.09
N SER A 409 -4.55 -9.52 -21.82
CA SER A 409 -4.44 -8.10 -21.47
C SER A 409 -5.64 -7.30 -21.96
#